data_AF-A0A2G7FMF5-F1
#
_entry.id   AF-A0A2G7FMF5-F1
#
_cell.length_a   1.000
_cell.length_b   1.000
_cell.length_c   1.000
_cell.angle_alpha   90.00
_cell.angle_beta   90.00
_cell.angle_gamma   90.00
#
_symmetry.space_group_name_H-M   'P 1'
#
loop_
_entity.id
_entity.type
_entity.pdbx_description
1 polymer ?
#
loop_
_entity_poly.entity_id
_entity_poly.type
_entity_poly.pdbx_seq_one_letter_code
_entity_poly.pdbx_strand_id
1 'polypeptide(L)'
;MPRVNRGLLQEPKLITTCSSLESLTVSYAMDTEDTVDFTTHFIQHVTHLQRLRIDADHGDHATTLMSRLNSTQLTFRLRELTLETAHVGSSHASNEFLASNEQSLAKVSFAAI
;
A
#
# COMPACT_ATOMS: atom_id res chain seq x y z
N MET A 1 16.83 7.39 -14.30
CA MET A 1 16.61 5.93 -14.36
C MET A 1 15.49 5.59 -13.40
N PRO A 2 14.51 4.74 -13.79
CA PRO A 2 13.48 4.31 -12.86
C PRO A 2 14.15 3.57 -11.69
N ARG A 3 13.85 3.99 -10.46
CA ARG A 3 14.40 3.36 -9.25
C ARG A 3 13.84 1.94 -9.04
N VAL A 4 12.76 1.62 -9.75
CA VAL A 4 12.10 0.33 -9.66
C VAL A 4 12.10 -0.36 -11.02
N ASN A 5 12.55 -1.61 -11.05
CA ASN A 5 12.50 -2.43 -12.25
C ASN A 5 11.09 -3.02 -12.41
N ARG A 6 10.27 -2.39 -13.26
CA ARG A 6 8.91 -2.85 -13.58
C ARG A 6 8.86 -4.29 -14.12
N GLY A 7 9.96 -4.79 -14.70
CA GLY A 7 10.07 -6.18 -15.15
C GLY A 7 9.98 -7.20 -14.01
N LEU A 8 10.23 -6.82 -12.76
CA LEU A 8 10.09 -7.71 -11.59
C LEU A 8 8.64 -8.17 -11.39
N LEU A 9 7.64 -7.37 -11.79
CA LEU A 9 6.24 -7.75 -11.72
C LEU A 9 5.81 -8.68 -12.87
N GLN A 10 6.70 -8.91 -13.85
CA GLN A 10 6.48 -9.91 -14.91
C GLN A 10 7.12 -11.25 -14.57
N GLU A 11 7.97 -11.30 -13.53
CA GLU A 11 8.63 -12.52 -13.06
C GLU A 11 7.62 -13.42 -12.32
N PRO A 12 7.19 -14.55 -12.91
CA PRO A 12 6.12 -15.36 -12.32
C PRO A 12 6.51 -15.92 -10.96
N LYS A 13 7.79 -16.21 -10.75
CA LYS A 13 8.33 -16.71 -9.48
C LYS A 13 8.21 -15.69 -8.35
N LEU A 14 8.42 -14.41 -8.66
CA LEU A 14 8.28 -13.35 -7.66
C LEU A 14 6.81 -13.19 -7.29
N ILE A 15 5.92 -13.14 -8.29
CA ILE A 15 4.47 -13.05 -8.08
C ILE A 15 3.96 -14.22 -7.24
N THR A 16 4.28 -15.46 -7.61
CA THR A 16 3.79 -16.63 -6.87
C THR A 16 4.34 -16.69 -5.45
N THR A 17 5.62 -16.38 -5.25
CA THR A 17 6.24 -16.35 -3.91
C THR A 17 5.64 -15.26 -3.04
N CYS A 18 5.35 -14.10 -3.62
CA CYS A 18 4.78 -12.97 -2.89
C CYS A 18 3.25 -13.06 -2.72
N SER A 19 2.55 -13.92 -3.47
CA SER A 19 1.09 -14.04 -3.40
C SER A 19 0.56 -14.44 -2.02
N SER A 20 1.35 -15.18 -1.24
CA SER A 20 1.04 -15.63 0.12
C SER A 20 1.53 -14.68 1.21
N LEU A 21 2.06 -13.50 0.87
CA LEU A 21 2.48 -12.52 1.87
C LEU A 21 1.32 -12.08 2.72
N GLU A 22 1.47 -12.22 4.04
CA GLU A 22 0.48 -11.76 5.02
C GLU A 22 0.75 -10.35 5.52
N SER A 23 2.01 -9.89 5.42
CA SER A 23 2.45 -8.60 5.94
C SER A 23 3.38 -7.91 4.96
N LEU A 24 3.11 -6.64 4.67
CA LEU A 24 3.91 -5.79 3.79
C LEU A 24 4.17 -4.45 4.46
N THR A 25 5.44 -4.02 4.43
CA THR A 25 5.84 -2.66 4.80
C THR A 25 6.38 -1.97 3.57
N VAL A 26 5.88 -0.76 3.30
CA VAL A 26 6.32 0.08 2.19
C VAL A 26 6.87 1.37 2.80
N SER A 27 8.18 1.58 2.66
CA SER A 27 8.86 2.79 3.12
C SER A 27 9.29 3.64 1.94
N TYR A 28 8.85 4.89 1.94
CA TYR A 28 9.09 5.90 0.91
C TYR A 28 10.15 6.90 1.42
N ALA A 29 11.40 6.75 0.95
CA ALA A 29 12.54 7.52 1.46
C ALA A 29 13.00 8.68 0.55
N MET A 30 12.70 8.64 -0.74
CA MET A 30 13.03 9.69 -1.73
C MET A 30 12.28 9.33 -3.02
N ASP A 31 11.21 10.06 -3.29
CA ASP A 31 10.07 9.49 -4.02
C ASP A 31 9.98 9.88 -5.49
N THR A 32 9.47 8.93 -6.28
CA THR A 32 9.07 9.10 -7.68
C THR A 32 7.71 8.43 -7.87
N GLU A 33 6.82 9.00 -8.69
CA GLU A 33 5.49 8.45 -9.02
C GLU A 33 5.55 6.96 -9.44
N ASP A 34 6.65 6.58 -10.12
CA ASP A 34 6.97 5.20 -10.50
C ASP A 34 6.92 4.19 -9.32
N THR A 35 7.27 4.62 -8.11
CA THR A 35 7.29 3.75 -6.92
C THR A 35 5.88 3.45 -6.41
N VAL A 36 4.96 4.41 -6.52
CA VAL A 36 3.56 4.24 -6.10
C VAL A 36 2.83 3.30 -7.06
N ASP A 37 3.06 3.47 -8.37
CA ASP A 37 2.48 2.59 -9.39
C ASP A 37 2.99 1.15 -9.23
N PHE A 38 4.30 0.98 -9.03
CA PHE A 38 4.88 -0.34 -8.78
C PHE A 38 4.27 -0.99 -7.52
N THR A 39 4.18 -0.24 -6.41
CA THR A 39 3.61 -0.74 -5.16
C THR A 39 2.15 -1.16 -5.33
N THR A 40 1.36 -0.35 -6.04
CA THR A 40 -0.04 -0.65 -6.34
C THR A 40 -0.16 -1.96 -7.11
N HIS A 41 0.60 -2.11 -8.19
CA HIS A 41 0.60 -3.35 -8.98
C HIS A 41 1.13 -4.55 -8.19
N PHE A 42 2.14 -4.36 -7.35
CA PHE A 42 2.64 -5.42 -6.49
C PHE A 42 1.55 -5.92 -5.54
N ILE A 43 0.86 -5.01 -4.85
CA ILE A 43 -0.21 -5.33 -3.91
C ILE A 43 -1.38 -6.04 -4.60
N GLN A 44 -1.71 -5.71 -5.86
CA GLN A 44 -2.73 -6.42 -6.64
C GLN A 44 -2.45 -7.93 -6.77
N HIS A 45 -1.18 -8.31 -6.81
CA HIS A 45 -0.77 -9.71 -6.96
C HIS A 45 -0.71 -10.47 -5.63
N VAL A 46 -0.75 -9.78 -4.49
CA VAL A 46 -0.79 -10.42 -3.18
C VAL A 46 -2.24 -10.77 -2.86
N THR A 47 -2.52 -12.04 -2.55
CA THR A 47 -3.90 -12.51 -2.32
C THR A 47 -4.20 -12.79 -0.85
N HIS A 48 -3.18 -12.82 0.00
CA HIS A 48 -3.30 -13.14 1.42
C HIS A 48 -2.88 -12.01 2.36
N LEU A 49 -2.73 -10.79 1.83
CA LEU A 49 -2.27 -9.66 2.63
C LEU A 49 -3.28 -9.32 3.73
N GLN A 50 -2.81 -9.32 4.98
CA GLN A 50 -3.62 -8.97 6.14
C GLN A 50 -3.11 -7.71 6.83
N ARG A 51 -1.82 -7.40 6.71
CA ARG A 51 -1.17 -6.29 7.39
C ARG A 51 -0.42 -5.43 6.40
N LEU A 52 -0.78 -4.15 6.33
CA LEU A 52 -0.12 -3.17 5.49
C LEU A 52 0.40 -2.03 6.35
N ARG A 53 1.70 -1.77 6.27
CA ARG A 53 2.35 -0.61 6.87
C ARG A 53 2.86 0.29 5.76
N ILE A 54 2.42 1.55 5.78
CA ILE A 54 2.86 2.58 4.85
C ILE A 54 3.62 3.61 5.68
N ASP A 55 4.89 3.73 5.37
CA ASP A 55 5.83 4.64 5.99
C ASP A 55 6.24 5.65 4.92
N ALA A 56 5.75 6.87 5.06
CA ALA A 56 5.98 7.94 4.11
C ALA A 56 6.55 9.13 4.88
N ASP A 57 7.87 9.26 4.84
CA ASP A 57 8.61 10.31 5.53
C ASP A 57 8.20 11.70 5.01
N HIS A 58 7.95 11.84 3.69
CA HIS A 58 7.72 13.13 3.04
C HIS A 58 6.66 13.07 1.92
N GLY A 59 5.62 13.92 1.98
CA GLY A 59 4.68 14.18 0.87
C GLY A 59 3.35 13.40 0.87
N ASP A 60 2.57 13.56 -0.21
CA ASP A 60 1.21 13.02 -0.36
C ASP A 60 1.16 11.55 -0.84
N HIS A 61 2.30 10.85 -0.90
CA HIS A 61 2.39 9.52 -1.51
C HIS A 61 1.56 8.44 -0.78
N ALA A 62 1.42 8.52 0.54
CA ALA A 62 0.52 7.65 1.28
C ALA A 62 -0.94 7.84 0.80
N THR A 63 -1.36 9.09 0.62
CA THR A 63 -2.68 9.44 0.07
C THR A 63 -2.82 8.96 -1.38
N THR A 64 -1.79 9.14 -2.22
CA THR A 64 -1.81 8.66 -3.61
C THR A 64 -1.91 7.14 -3.67
N LEU A 65 -1.11 6.42 -2.88
CA LEU A 65 -1.16 4.96 -2.80
C LEU A 65 -2.54 4.49 -2.36
N MET A 66 -3.12 5.10 -1.31
CA MET A 66 -4.48 4.74 -0.89
C MET A 66 -5.53 5.01 -1.96
N SER A 67 -5.46 6.14 -2.66
CA SER A 67 -6.36 6.44 -3.76
C SER A 67 -6.27 5.39 -4.87
N ARG A 68 -5.05 4.99 -5.23
CA ARG A 68 -4.78 3.94 -6.23
C ARG A 68 -5.26 2.57 -5.76
N LEU A 69 -5.02 2.21 -4.50
CA LEU A 69 -5.47 0.96 -3.90
C LEU A 69 -7.00 0.91 -3.76
N ASN A 70 -7.66 2.02 -3.44
CA ASN A 70 -9.12 2.11 -3.38
C ASN A 70 -9.76 1.97 -4.77
N SER A 71 -9.10 2.52 -5.80
CA SER A 71 -9.52 2.37 -7.20
C SER A 71 -9.21 0.99 -7.78
N THR A 72 -8.45 0.18 -7.06
CA THR A 72 -8.00 -1.14 -7.47
C THR A 72 -8.87 -2.21 -6.81
N GLN A 73 -9.22 -3.26 -7.56
CA GLN A 73 -9.89 -4.41 -6.99
C GLN A 73 -8.88 -5.29 -6.21
N LEU A 74 -8.80 -5.08 -4.90
CA LEU A 74 -8.01 -5.92 -4.00
C LEU A 74 -8.73 -7.24 -3.75
N THR A 75 -7.99 -8.34 -3.78
CA THR A 75 -8.53 -9.71 -3.60
C THR A 75 -8.43 -10.21 -2.16
N PHE A 76 -7.70 -9.49 -1.32
CA PHE A 76 -7.47 -9.82 0.09
C PHE A 76 -8.33 -8.96 1.01
N ARG A 77 -8.41 -9.39 2.27
CA ARG A 77 -9.09 -8.66 3.34
C ARG A 77 -8.06 -8.08 4.30
N LEU A 78 -7.86 -6.77 4.23
CA LEU A 78 -6.93 -6.09 5.09
C LEU A 78 -7.46 -6.05 6.53
N ARG A 79 -6.67 -6.53 7.50
CA ARG A 79 -7.00 -6.56 8.93
C ARG A 79 -6.29 -5.48 9.73
N GLU A 80 -5.05 -5.17 9.38
CA GLU A 80 -4.28 -4.15 10.08
C GLU A 80 -3.70 -3.16 9.07
N LEU A 81 -3.92 -1.87 9.33
CA LEU A 81 -3.34 -0.78 8.59
C LEU A 81 -2.53 0.09 9.54
N THR A 82 -1.25 0.31 9.24
CA THR A 82 -0.41 1.28 9.95
C THR A 82 0.04 2.36 8.99
N LEU A 83 -0.21 3.60 9.36
CA LEU A 83 0.15 4.79 8.59
C LEU A 83 1.13 5.61 9.41
N GLU A 84 2.36 5.69 8.93
CA GLU A 84 3.41 6.50 9.53
C GLU A 84 3.67 7.68 8.62
N THR A 85 3.02 8.80 8.92
CA THR A 85 3.21 10.04 8.19
C THR A 85 2.89 11.21 9.11
N ALA A 86 3.68 12.29 9.01
CA ALA A 86 3.37 13.56 9.67
C ALA A 86 2.16 14.29 9.05
N HIS A 87 1.63 13.79 7.92
CA HIS A 87 0.66 14.45 7.06
C HIS A 87 -0.45 13.52 6.56
N VAL A 88 -1.00 12.63 7.40
CA VAL A 88 -2.31 11.99 7.12
C VAL A 88 -3.42 13.03 7.31
N GLY A 89 -3.28 14.18 6.64
CA GLY A 89 -4.21 15.28 6.71
C GLY A 89 -5.45 14.90 5.92
N SER A 90 -6.49 14.42 6.61
CA SER A 90 -7.90 14.37 6.18
C SER A 90 -8.10 14.23 4.65
N SER A 91 -7.41 13.29 4.01
CA SER A 91 -7.54 13.14 2.57
C SER A 91 -8.76 12.27 2.32
N HIS A 92 -9.66 12.76 1.46
CA HIS A 92 -10.87 12.05 1.08
C HIS A 92 -10.58 10.60 0.68
N ALA A 93 -9.48 10.36 -0.05
CA ALA A 93 -9.01 9.04 -0.44
C ALA A 93 -8.67 8.11 0.75
N SER A 94 -8.10 8.64 1.84
CA SER A 94 -7.83 7.82 3.04
C SER A 94 -9.14 7.37 3.69
N ASN A 95 -10.12 8.27 3.78
CA ASN A 95 -11.43 7.95 4.35
C ASN A 95 -12.18 6.93 3.49
N GLU A 96 -12.16 7.09 2.17
CA GLU A 96 -12.77 6.12 1.26
C GLU A 96 -12.10 4.75 1.32
N PHE A 97 -10.77 4.71 1.41
CA PHE A 97 -10.03 3.46 1.55
C PHE A 97 -10.33 2.75 2.88
N LEU A 98 -10.41 3.50 3.98
CA LEU A 98 -10.81 2.94 5.27
C LEU A 98 -12.26 2.42 5.23
N ALA A 99 -13.17 3.17 4.61
CA ALA A 99 -14.57 2.76 4.45
C ALA A 99 -14.70 1.49 3.58
N SER A 100 -13.94 1.36 2.49
CA SER A 100 -13.98 0.15 1.64
C SER A 100 -13.45 -1.10 2.35
N ASN A 101 -12.70 -0.94 3.44
CA ASN A 101 -12.17 -2.02 4.26
C ASN A 101 -12.83 -2.11 5.65
N GLU A 102 -13.95 -1.41 5.89
CA GLU A 102 -14.58 -1.29 7.22
C GLU A 102 -14.94 -2.65 7.84
N GLN A 103 -15.31 -3.63 7.01
CA GLN A 103 -15.76 -4.95 7.46
C GLN A 103 -14.61 -5.91 7.77
N SER A 104 -13.39 -5.60 7.34
CA SER A 104 -12.22 -6.46 7.54
C SER A 104 -11.18 -5.85 8.48
N LEU A 105 -11.10 -4.53 8.55
CA LEU A 105 -10.14 -3.83 9.40
C LEU A 105 -10.45 -4.05 10.88
N ALA A 106 -9.52 -4.71 11.58
CA ALA A 106 -9.55 -4.90 13.02
C ALA A 106 -8.68 -3.88 13.75
N LYS A 107 -7.65 -3.33 13.09
CA LYS A 107 -6.71 -2.38 13.68
C LYS A 107 -6.29 -1.32 12.67
N VAL A 108 -6.39 -0.06 13.07
CA VAL A 108 -5.80 1.07 12.36
C VAL A 108 -4.88 1.79 13.33
N SER A 109 -3.67 2.11 12.90
CA SER A 109 -2.68 2.82 13.71
C SER A 109 -2.10 3.97 12.92
N PHE A 110 -2.09 5.15 13.54
CA PHE A 110 -1.45 6.34 13.01
C PHE A 110 -0.23 6.61 13.88
N ALA A 111 0.97 6.43 13.34
CA ALA A 111 2.19 6.76 14.05
C ALA A 111 2.65 8.15 13.60
N ALA A 112 2.85 9.04 14.57
CA ALA A 112 3.63 10.26 14.36
C ALA A 112 5.10 9.92 14.64
N ILE A 113 5.99 10.33 13.74
CA ILE A 113 7.45 10.27 13.92
C ILE A 113 7.89 11.52 14.69
#